data_AF-A0A2A5AK40-F1
#
_entry.id   AF-A0A2A5AK40-F1
#
_cell.length_a   1.000
_cell.length_b   1.000
_cell.length_c   1.000
_cell.angle_alpha   90.00
_cell.angle_beta   90.00
_cell.angle_gamma   90.00
#
_symmetry.space_group_name_H-M   'P 1'
#
loop_
_entity.id
_entity.type
_entity.pdbx_description
1 polymer ?
#
loop_
_entity_poly.entity_id
_entity_poly.type
_entity_poly.pdbx_seq_one_letter_code
_entity_poly.pdbx_strand_id
1 'polypeptide(L)'
;MNSEKLNNWLTLGANIGVLAGIVFLVYELQQNTLATQLDVASNFQNSFTEIEMLIAGDPEFSELLIKGRESQDISPADQLRLSVFYSNVLRQWQFVHFQYLSNALDEEIWDGQRAYFDQVLDDDLGLFEHWKMSKDHYSLRFNDLLQSMTTEH
;
A
#
# COMPACT_ATOMS: atom_id res chain seq x y z
N MET A 1 37.93 47.18 23.29
CA MET A 1 37.33 46.20 24.22
C MET A 1 35.85 45.88 23.97
N ASN A 2 35.15 46.55 23.04
CA ASN A 2 33.73 46.26 22.72
C ASN A 2 33.54 45.27 21.57
N SER A 3 34.45 45.21 20.60
CA SER A 3 34.28 44.39 19.39
C SER A 3 34.41 42.88 19.64
N GLU A 4 35.31 42.44 20.52
CA GLU A 4 35.48 41.01 20.86
C GLU A 4 34.29 40.45 21.63
N LYS A 5 33.76 41.21 22.60
CA LYS A 5 32.55 40.83 23.32
C LYS A 5 31.36 40.73 22.37
N LEU A 6 31.19 41.71 21.48
CA LEU A 6 30.14 41.69 20.46
C LEU A 6 30.27 40.48 19.53
N ASN A 7 31.48 40.16 19.08
CA ASN A 7 31.71 39.02 18.21
C ASN A 7 31.38 37.69 18.91
N ASN A 8 31.76 37.53 20.18
CA ASN A 8 31.42 36.34 20.96
C ASN A 8 29.91 36.17 21.15
N TRP A 9 29.16 37.26 21.40
CA TRP A 9 27.69 37.20 21.50
C TRP A 9 27.03 36.87 20.16
N LEU A 10 27.56 37.38 19.04
CA LEU A 10 27.10 37.03 17.70
C LEU A 10 27.34 35.56 17.38
N THR A 11 28.54 35.03 17.68
CA THR A 11 28.85 33.61 17.50
C THR A 11 27.99 32.72 18.39
N LEU A 12 27.75 33.12 19.64
CA LEU A 12 26.86 32.38 20.54
C LEU A 12 25.42 32.36 20.02
N GLY A 13 24.90 33.51 19.58
CA GLY A 13 23.57 33.61 18.98
C GLY A 13 23.44 32.81 17.68
N ALA A 14 24.47 32.82 16.83
CA ALA A 14 24.51 32.01 15.61
C ALA A 14 24.49 30.51 15.93
N ASN A 15 25.28 30.05 16.90
CA ASN A 15 25.30 28.65 17.30
C ASN A 15 23.96 28.21 17.93
N ILE A 16 23.34 29.05 18.75
CA ILE A 16 22.00 28.79 19.29
C ILE A 16 20.95 28.76 18.18
N GLY A 17 21.03 29.67 17.21
CA GLY A 17 20.13 29.69 16.05
C GLY A 17 20.25 28.44 15.18
N VAL A 18 21.47 27.96 14.93
CA VAL A 18 21.70 26.67 14.24
C VAL A 18 21.11 25.51 15.02
N LEU A 19 21.33 25.46 16.34
CA LEU A 19 20.81 24.38 17.19
C LEU A 19 19.27 24.37 17.21
N ALA A 20 18.65 25.53 17.38
CA ALA A 20 17.19 25.69 17.33
C ALA A 20 16.63 25.28 15.95
N GLY A 21 17.33 25.63 14.87
CA GLY A 21 16.97 25.20 13.51
C GLY A 21 16.99 23.68 13.33
N ILE A 22 18.00 22.99 13.88
CA ILE A 22 18.06 21.52 13.83
C ILE A 22 16.92 20.88 14.62
N VAL A 23 16.62 21.36 15.83
CA VAL A 23 15.50 20.84 16.63
C VAL A 23 14.17 21.03 15.91
N PHE A 24 13.96 22.20 15.31
CA PHE A 24 12.76 22.49 14.55
C PHE A 24 12.62 21.57 13.33
N LEU A 25 13.72 21.36 12.58
CA LEU A 25 13.75 20.43 11.44
C LEU A 25 13.38 19.00 11.86
N VAL A 26 13.92 18.51 12.98
CA VAL A 26 13.59 17.16 13.49
C VAL A 26 12.10 17.06 13.82
N TYR A 27 11.52 18.09 14.44
CA TYR A 27 10.09 18.12 14.77
C TYR A 27 9.20 18.22 13.53
N GLU A 28 9.59 19.01 12.52
CA GLU A 28 8.89 19.08 11.23
C GLU A 28 8.94 17.74 10.49
N LEU A 29 10.08 17.07 10.47
CA LEU A 29 10.23 15.74 9.86
C LEU A 29 9.30 14.73 10.53
N GLN A 30 9.25 14.70 11.86
CA GLN A 30 8.37 13.79 12.60
C GLN A 30 6.88 14.03 12.31
N GLN A 31 6.44 15.29 12.31
CA GLN A 31 5.05 15.62 11.96
C GLN A 31 4.73 15.29 10.50
N ASN A 32 5.66 15.55 9.58
CA ASN A 32 5.48 15.23 8.18
C ASN A 32 5.36 13.71 7.96
N THR A 33 6.14 12.91 8.70
CA THR A 33 6.02 11.45 8.70
C THR A 33 4.65 10.99 9.16
N LEU A 34 4.15 11.50 10.29
CA LEU A 34 2.84 11.11 10.82
C LEU A 34 1.69 11.48 9.85
N ALA A 35 1.71 12.69 9.30
CA ALA A 35 0.71 13.12 8.33
C ALA A 35 0.73 12.23 7.08
N THR A 36 1.91 11.91 6.56
CA THR A 36 2.08 11.01 5.41
C THR A 36 1.51 9.61 5.70
N GLN A 37 1.79 9.05 6.88
CA GLN A 37 1.28 7.74 7.28
C GLN A 37 -0.26 7.71 7.36
N LEU A 38 -0.88 8.76 7.91
CA LEU A 38 -2.33 8.88 8.00
C LEU A 38 -2.99 9.01 6.62
N ASP A 39 -2.40 9.80 5.72
CA ASP A 39 -2.89 9.94 4.35
C ASP A 39 -2.79 8.61 3.57
N VAL A 40 -1.69 7.87 3.76
CA VAL A 40 -1.49 6.53 3.21
C VAL A 40 -2.57 5.56 3.69
N ALA A 41 -2.82 5.50 5.00
CA ALA A 41 -3.84 4.64 5.58
C ALA A 41 -5.25 4.99 5.06
N SER A 42 -5.56 6.29 4.94
CA SER A 42 -6.84 6.77 4.40
C SER A 42 -7.03 6.40 2.92
N ASN A 43 -6.01 6.62 2.09
CA ASN A 43 -6.05 6.28 0.66
C ASN A 43 -6.22 4.78 0.42
N PHE A 44 -5.55 3.96 1.23
CA PHE A 44 -5.73 2.52 1.24
C PHE A 44 -7.18 2.15 1.57
N GLN A 45 -7.72 2.65 2.69
CA GLN A 45 -9.09 2.36 3.12
C GLN A 45 -10.10 2.73 2.03
N ASN A 46 -9.96 3.90 1.41
CA ASN A 46 -10.85 4.35 0.35
C ASN A 46 -10.81 3.42 -0.88
N SER A 47 -9.60 3.01 -1.29
CA SER A 47 -9.41 2.15 -2.47
C SER A 47 -10.05 0.77 -2.32
N PHE A 48 -9.98 0.18 -1.12
CA PHE A 48 -10.61 -1.12 -0.85
C PHE A 48 -12.12 -0.99 -0.63
N THR A 49 -12.58 0.12 -0.03
CA THR A 49 -14.01 0.39 0.15
C THR A 49 -14.73 0.41 -1.20
N GLU A 50 -14.12 0.97 -2.26
CA GLU A 50 -14.72 0.97 -3.61
C GLU A 50 -14.91 -0.44 -4.18
N ILE A 51 -13.93 -1.32 -3.97
CA ILE A 51 -13.98 -2.73 -4.39
C ILE A 51 -15.07 -3.47 -3.61
N GLU A 52 -15.11 -3.29 -2.28
CA GLU A 52 -16.10 -3.91 -1.41
C GLU A 52 -17.53 -3.45 -1.76
N MET A 53 -17.71 -2.15 -2.04
CA MET A 53 -18.99 -1.60 -2.44
C MET A 53 -19.46 -2.09 -3.81
N LEU A 54 -18.53 -2.31 -4.76
CA LEU A 54 -18.87 -2.94 -6.04
C LEU A 54 -19.39 -4.36 -5.82
N ILE A 55 -18.70 -5.16 -5.00
CA ILE A 55 -19.09 -6.54 -4.72
C ILE A 55 -20.43 -6.56 -3.97
N ALA A 56 -20.55 -5.82 -2.88
CA ALA A 56 -21.75 -5.81 -2.03
C ALA A 56 -22.97 -5.16 -2.71
N GLY A 57 -22.74 -4.18 -3.58
CA GLY A 57 -23.79 -3.39 -4.22
C GLY A 57 -24.35 -3.97 -5.52
N ASP A 58 -23.63 -4.89 -6.17
CA ASP A 58 -24.03 -5.50 -7.44
C ASP A 58 -24.14 -7.04 -7.30
N PRO A 59 -25.36 -7.58 -7.13
CA PRO A 59 -25.58 -9.02 -7.03
C PRO A 59 -25.13 -9.81 -8.27
N GLU A 60 -25.26 -9.23 -9.47
CA GLU A 60 -24.85 -9.90 -10.72
C GLU A 60 -23.32 -10.02 -10.76
N PHE A 61 -22.62 -8.96 -10.35
CA PHE A 61 -21.17 -8.99 -10.24
C PHE A 61 -20.69 -9.95 -9.14
N SER A 62 -21.37 -10.00 -7.99
CA SER A 62 -21.09 -10.97 -6.93
C SER A 62 -21.21 -12.42 -7.42
N GLU A 63 -22.28 -12.76 -8.14
CA GLU A 63 -22.45 -14.09 -8.74
C GLU A 63 -21.35 -14.39 -9.76
N LEU A 64 -20.97 -13.41 -10.58
CA LEU A 64 -19.86 -13.56 -11.52
C LEU A 64 -18.52 -13.79 -10.80
N LEU A 65 -18.24 -13.05 -9.74
CA LEU A 65 -17.01 -13.20 -8.96
C LEU A 65 -16.92 -14.59 -8.31
N ILE A 66 -18.03 -15.12 -7.79
CA ILE A 66 -18.08 -16.49 -7.25
C ILE A 66 -17.74 -17.52 -8.33
N LYS A 67 -18.28 -17.37 -9.55
CA LYS A 67 -17.93 -18.27 -10.67
C LYS A 67 -16.46 -18.15 -11.07
N GLY A 68 -15.93 -16.93 -11.08
CA GLY A 68 -14.51 -16.66 -11.36
C GLY A 68 -13.57 -17.30 -10.35
N ARG A 69 -13.91 -17.19 -9.05
CA ARG A 69 -13.18 -17.79 -7.93
C ARG A 69 -13.02 -19.29 -8.09
N GLU A 70 -14.06 -19.97 -8.54
CA GLU A 70 -14.06 -21.42 -8.74
C GLU A 70 -13.47 -21.84 -10.10
N SER A 71 -12.95 -20.89 -10.90
CA SER A 71 -12.46 -21.12 -12.27
C SER A 71 -13.47 -21.83 -13.18
N GLN A 72 -14.75 -21.48 -13.04
CA GLN A 72 -15.81 -22.01 -13.89
C GLN A 72 -15.72 -21.42 -15.31
N ASP A 73 -16.32 -22.12 -16.27
CA ASP A 73 -16.45 -21.61 -17.64
C ASP A 73 -17.36 -20.37 -17.67
N ILE A 74 -16.80 -19.23 -18.08
CA ILE A 74 -17.46 -17.93 -18.10
C ILE A 74 -17.42 -17.35 -19.51
N SER A 75 -18.41 -16.53 -19.84
CA SER A 75 -18.49 -15.93 -21.17
C SER A 75 -17.27 -15.04 -21.44
N PRO A 76 -16.84 -14.83 -22.71
CA PRO A 76 -15.72 -13.94 -23.01
C PRO A 76 -15.91 -12.50 -22.50
N ALA A 77 -17.16 -12.01 -22.43
CA ALA A 77 -17.46 -10.70 -21.88
C ALA A 77 -17.25 -10.66 -20.36
N ASP A 78 -17.64 -11.72 -19.67
CA ASP A 78 -17.46 -11.87 -18.22
C ASP A 78 -16.00 -12.07 -17.84
N GLN A 79 -15.25 -12.83 -18.66
CA GLN A 79 -13.80 -12.98 -18.51
C GLN A 79 -13.09 -11.63 -18.59
N LEU A 80 -13.51 -10.75 -19.50
CA LEU A 80 -12.96 -9.39 -19.59
C LEU A 80 -13.26 -8.58 -18.31
N ARG A 81 -14.51 -8.64 -17.82
CA ARG A 81 -14.92 -7.95 -16.58
C ARG A 81 -14.08 -8.40 -15.39
N LEU A 82 -13.93 -9.71 -15.21
CA LEU A 82 -13.12 -10.27 -14.13
C LEU A 82 -11.63 -9.96 -14.29
N SER A 83 -11.09 -10.00 -15.51
CA SER A 83 -9.69 -9.64 -15.76
C SER A 83 -9.39 -8.19 -15.38
N VAL A 84 -10.32 -7.26 -15.68
CA VAL A 84 -10.20 -5.84 -15.26
C VAL A 84 -10.26 -5.73 -13.74
N PHE A 85 -11.20 -6.43 -13.10
CA PHE A 85 -11.34 -6.46 -11.65
C PHE A 85 -10.10 -7.02 -10.95
N TYR A 86 -9.63 -8.21 -11.32
CA TYR A 86 -8.44 -8.84 -10.75
C TYR A 86 -7.19 -7.99 -10.95
N SER A 87 -7.05 -7.36 -12.12
CA SER A 87 -5.95 -6.42 -12.34
C SER A 87 -6.05 -5.18 -11.43
N ASN A 88 -7.25 -4.72 -11.10
CA ASN A 88 -7.45 -3.63 -10.14
C ASN A 88 -7.01 -4.07 -8.74
N VAL A 89 -7.53 -5.21 -8.26
CA VAL A 89 -7.19 -5.80 -6.95
C VAL A 89 -5.68 -5.96 -6.80
N LEU A 90 -5.00 -6.62 -7.75
CA LEU A 90 -3.56 -6.85 -7.68
C LEU A 90 -2.74 -5.55 -7.72
N ARG A 91 -3.17 -4.55 -8.48
CA ARG A 91 -2.50 -3.23 -8.47
C ARG A 91 -2.64 -2.54 -7.12
N GLN A 92 -3.81 -2.60 -6.49
CA GLN A 92 -4.00 -2.02 -5.16
C GLN A 92 -3.08 -2.70 -4.15
N TRP A 93 -3.03 -4.03 -4.13
CA TRP A 93 -2.13 -4.78 -3.26
C TRP A 93 -0.65 -4.49 -3.53
N GLN A 94 -0.25 -4.33 -4.79
CA GLN A 94 1.10 -3.91 -5.12
C GLN A 94 1.44 -2.53 -4.53
N PHE A 95 0.51 -1.58 -4.57
CA PHE A 95 0.74 -0.26 -3.98
C PHE A 95 0.84 -0.31 -2.45
N VAL A 96 0.05 -1.16 -1.80
CA VAL A 96 0.13 -1.37 -0.35
C VAL A 96 1.47 -1.96 0.04
N HIS A 97 1.90 -2.99 -0.68
CA HIS A 97 3.22 -3.58 -0.49
C HIS A 97 4.34 -2.57 -0.72
N PHE A 98 4.23 -1.71 -1.74
CA PHE A 98 5.18 -0.64 -1.98
C PHE A 98 5.24 0.38 -0.83
N GLN A 99 4.10 0.72 -0.23
CA GLN A 99 4.02 1.63 0.94
C GLN A 99 4.64 1.02 2.20
N TYR A 100 4.49 -0.29 2.40
CA TYR A 100 5.21 -1.01 3.45
C TYR A 100 6.73 -0.96 3.22
N LEU A 101 7.19 -1.30 2.02
CA LEU A 101 8.62 -1.28 1.68
C LEU A 101 9.28 0.10 1.75
N SER A 102 8.49 1.19 1.71
CA SER A 102 8.97 2.56 1.84
C SER A 102 8.93 3.09 3.27
N ASN A 103 8.55 2.26 4.27
CA ASN A 103 8.30 2.64 5.67
C ASN A 103 7.17 3.68 5.83
N ALA A 104 6.30 3.81 4.83
CA ALA A 104 5.13 4.70 4.89
C ALA A 104 3.90 4.02 5.50
N LEU A 105 3.87 2.68 5.50
CA LEU A 105 2.85 1.87 6.18
C LEU A 105 3.46 1.23 7.43
N ASP A 106 2.73 1.30 8.54
CA ASP A 106 3.09 0.67 9.81
C ASP A 106 3.12 -0.87 9.69
N GLU A 107 4.03 -1.51 10.43
CA GLU A 107 4.24 -2.97 10.38
C GLU A 107 3.03 -3.75 10.90
N GLU A 108 2.38 -3.29 11.99
CA GLU A 108 1.19 -3.97 12.54
C GLU A 108 0.01 -3.89 11.55
N ILE A 109 -0.13 -2.74 10.88
CA ILE A 109 -1.14 -2.58 9.82
C ILE A 109 -0.81 -3.51 8.66
N TRP A 110 0.44 -3.53 8.20
CA TRP A 110 0.87 -4.40 7.11
C TRP A 110 0.60 -5.88 7.41
N ASP A 111 0.92 -6.36 8.60
CA ASP A 111 0.72 -7.76 8.97
C ASP A 111 -0.76 -8.17 8.90
N GLY A 112 -1.66 -7.32 9.41
CA GLY A 112 -3.10 -7.54 9.30
C GLY A 112 -3.59 -7.57 7.86
N GLN A 113 -3.10 -6.65 7.02
CA GLN A 113 -3.47 -6.61 5.61
C GLN A 113 -2.89 -7.78 4.81
N ARG A 114 -1.66 -8.19 5.11
CA ARG A 114 -1.01 -9.34 4.50
C ARG A 114 -1.81 -10.62 4.80
N ALA A 115 -2.22 -10.83 6.04
CA ALA A 115 -3.03 -11.99 6.44
C ALA A 115 -4.38 -12.02 5.71
N TYR A 116 -5.04 -10.86 5.55
CA TYR A 116 -6.26 -10.78 4.76
C TYR A 116 -6.01 -11.09 3.27
N PHE A 117 -4.93 -10.57 2.69
CA PHE A 117 -4.63 -10.83 1.28
C PHE A 117 -4.29 -12.29 1.01
N ASP A 118 -3.55 -12.92 1.92
CA ASP A 118 -3.21 -14.33 1.90
C ASP A 118 -4.49 -15.18 1.81
N GLN A 119 -5.46 -14.92 2.69
CA GLN A 119 -6.77 -15.56 2.63
C GLN A 119 -7.51 -15.31 1.31
N VAL A 120 -7.49 -14.08 0.78
CA VAL A 120 -8.14 -13.75 -0.50
C VAL A 120 -7.53 -14.52 -1.67
N LEU A 121 -6.20 -14.67 -1.69
CA LEU A 121 -5.51 -15.42 -2.74
C LEU A 121 -5.82 -16.92 -2.66
N ASP A 122 -5.90 -17.45 -1.44
CA ASP A 122 -6.26 -18.85 -1.20
C ASP A 122 -7.70 -19.17 -1.62
N ASP A 123 -8.63 -18.25 -1.34
CA ASP A 123 -10.05 -18.42 -1.63
C ASP A 123 -10.43 -18.12 -3.10
N ASP A 124 -9.56 -17.44 -3.87
CA ASP A 124 -9.84 -16.95 -5.22
C ASP A 124 -8.85 -17.51 -6.26
N LEU A 125 -9.10 -18.74 -6.72
CA LEU A 125 -8.28 -19.40 -7.75
C LEU A 125 -8.22 -18.58 -9.05
N GLY A 126 -9.32 -17.89 -9.40
CA GLY A 126 -9.37 -17.00 -10.56
C GLY A 126 -8.39 -15.82 -10.46
N LEU A 127 -8.29 -15.20 -9.29
CA LEU A 127 -7.31 -14.14 -9.02
C LEU A 127 -5.88 -14.67 -9.12
N PHE A 128 -5.61 -15.85 -8.54
CA PHE A 128 -4.29 -16.49 -8.58
C PHE A 128 -3.86 -16.84 -10.02
N GLU A 129 -4.74 -17.46 -10.82
CA GLU A 129 -4.43 -17.77 -12.21
C GLU A 129 -4.27 -16.50 -13.05
N HIS A 130 -5.09 -15.47 -12.81
CA HIS A 130 -4.92 -14.17 -13.47
C HIS A 130 -3.57 -13.54 -13.13
N TRP A 131 -3.12 -13.61 -11.88
CA TRP A 131 -1.76 -13.18 -11.50
C TRP A 131 -0.70 -13.96 -12.26
N LYS A 132 -0.76 -15.30 -12.30
CA LYS A 132 0.23 -16.13 -13.02
C LYS A 132 0.35 -15.75 -14.49
N MET A 133 -0.77 -15.46 -15.15
CA MET A 133 -0.80 -15.03 -16.55
C MET A 133 -0.30 -13.60 -16.75
N SER A 134 -0.36 -12.75 -15.72
CA SER A 134 -0.05 -11.31 -15.81
C SER A 134 1.14 -10.87 -14.97
N LYS A 135 1.94 -11.81 -14.44
CA LYS A 135 3.06 -11.55 -13.51
C LYS A 135 4.05 -10.49 -14.02
N ASP A 136 4.27 -10.43 -15.33
CA ASP A 136 5.21 -9.49 -15.95
C ASP A 136 4.74 -8.03 -15.91
N HIS A 137 3.48 -7.78 -15.52
CA HIS A 137 2.94 -6.44 -15.30
C HIS A 137 3.24 -5.88 -13.90
N TYR A 138 3.78 -6.71 -13.00
CA TYR A 138 4.05 -6.34 -11.61
C TYR A 138 5.55 -6.33 -11.29
N SER A 139 5.91 -5.61 -10.23
CA SER A 139 7.27 -5.54 -9.73
C SER A 139 7.76 -6.91 -9.24
N LEU A 140 9.06 -7.18 -9.39
CA LEU A 140 9.69 -8.42 -8.92
C LEU A 140 9.39 -8.69 -7.44
N ARG A 141 9.53 -7.67 -6.59
CA ARG A 141 9.27 -7.78 -5.14
C ARG A 141 7.82 -8.17 -4.83
N PHE A 142 6.85 -7.63 -5.58
CA PHE A 142 5.45 -8.00 -5.39
C PHE A 142 5.18 -9.43 -5.86
N ASN A 143 5.78 -9.85 -6.97
CA ASN A 143 5.71 -11.25 -7.40
C ASN A 143 6.35 -12.19 -6.38
N ASP A 144 7.47 -11.82 -5.76
CA ASP A 144 8.12 -12.60 -4.69
C ASP A 144 7.21 -12.74 -3.46
N LEU A 145 6.50 -11.67 -3.09
CA LEU A 145 5.50 -11.71 -2.01
C LEU A 145 4.38 -12.72 -2.33
N LEU A 146 3.76 -12.60 -3.51
CA LEU A 146 2.69 -13.50 -3.93
C LEU A 146 3.16 -14.96 -4.00
N GLN A 147 4.36 -15.18 -4.53
CA GLN A 147 4.98 -16.51 -4.57
C GLN A 147 5.16 -17.08 -3.14
N SER A 148 5.53 -16.24 -2.17
CA SER A 148 5.73 -16.67 -0.78
C SER A 148 4.45 -17.08 -0.08
N MET A 149 3.31 -16.47 -0.44
CA MET A 149 1.98 -16.82 0.04
C MET A 149 1.53 -18.17 -0.54
N THR A 150 1.84 -18.41 -1.82
CA THR A 150 1.29 -19.57 -2.55
C THR A 150 2.11 -20.86 -2.40
N THR A 151 3.24 -20.83 -1.67
CA THR A 151 4.12 -22.00 -1.51
C THR A 151 3.61 -22.97 -0.42
N GLU A 152 2.53 -22.64 0.28
CA GLU A 152 1.90 -23.51 1.29
C GLU A 152 0.81 -24.46 0.74
N HIS A 153 0.56 -24.48 -0.59
CA HIS A 153 -0.37 -25.41 -1.27
C HIS A 153 0.31 -26.54 -2.03
#